data_AF-A0A2D3SUF3-F1
#
_entry.id   AF-A0A2D3SUF3-F1
#
_cell.length_a   1.000
_cell.length_b   1.000
_cell.length_c   1.000
_cell.angle_alpha   90.00
_cell.angle_beta   90.00
_cell.angle_gamma   90.00
#
_symmetry.space_group_name_H-M   'P 1'
#
loop_
_entity.id
_entity.type
_entity.pdbx_description
1 polymer ?
#
loop_
_entity_poly.entity_id
_entity_poly.type
_entity_poly.pdbx_seq_one_letter_code
_entity_poly.pdbx_strand_id
1 'polypeptide(L)'
;MYTDSVSVVTESKFIDINSKDIIDYKSEMSLDCCMNKVHFHNKKISININERQKRLMMCLFNDINRKRDIIKVVWYENHKGISDNNYHQLIHKFRVLLKEFGIPIEILKTINRYGLRLDYSLLSSSVNSVLSLNRFNDYNEKNL
;
A
#
# COMPACT_ATOMS: atom_id res chain seq x y z
N MET A 1 8.53 -24.87 -19.54
CA MET A 1 7.58 -24.30 -18.56
C MET A 1 7.43 -22.82 -18.91
N TYR A 2 6.28 -22.41 -19.43
CA TYR A 2 6.00 -20.99 -19.65
C TYR A 2 5.71 -20.35 -18.29
N THR A 3 6.60 -19.48 -17.83
CA THR A 3 6.28 -18.58 -16.73
C THR A 3 5.48 -17.43 -17.32
N ASP A 4 4.16 -17.54 -17.33
CA ASP A 4 3.28 -16.43 -17.69
C ASP A 4 3.35 -15.39 -16.56
N SER A 5 4.37 -14.53 -16.62
CA SER A 5 4.41 -13.28 -15.87
C SER A 5 3.24 -12.42 -16.34
N VAL A 6 2.21 -12.28 -15.50
CA VAL A 6 1.08 -11.40 -15.83
C VAL A 6 1.49 -10.01 -15.39
N SER A 7 1.79 -9.15 -16.37
CA SER A 7 2.08 -7.75 -16.13
C SER A 7 0.84 -6.90 -16.34
N VAL A 8 0.47 -6.09 -15.35
CA VAL A 8 -0.61 -5.10 -15.48
C VAL A 8 0.01 -3.75 -15.85
N VAL A 9 -0.41 -3.22 -17.00
CA VAL A 9 -0.04 -1.86 -17.43
C VAL A 9 -0.95 -0.86 -16.75
N THR A 10 -0.36 0.05 -15.97
CA THR A 10 -1.05 1.23 -15.46
C THR A 10 -0.64 2.46 -16.27
N GLU A 11 -1.33 3.59 -16.08
CA GLU A 11 -0.97 4.84 -16.77
C GLU A 11 0.46 5.31 -16.44
N SER A 12 1.06 4.79 -15.38
CA SER A 12 2.36 5.25 -14.85
C SER A 12 3.44 4.17 -14.76
N LYS A 13 3.11 2.88 -14.60
CA LYS A 13 4.09 1.78 -14.44
C LYS A 13 3.56 0.40 -14.87
N PHE A 14 4.48 -0.52 -15.15
CA PHE A 14 4.23 -1.95 -15.30
C PHE A 14 4.41 -2.66 -13.95
N ILE A 15 3.48 -3.52 -13.55
CA ILE A 15 3.62 -4.39 -12.37
C ILE A 15 3.45 -5.84 -12.79
N ASP A 16 4.44 -6.68 -12.52
CA ASP A 16 4.29 -8.14 -12.59
C ASP A 16 3.58 -8.64 -11.32
N ILE A 17 2.28 -8.95 -11.44
CA ILE A 17 1.45 -9.40 -10.31
C ILE A 17 1.68 -10.86 -9.93
N ASN A 18 2.41 -11.61 -10.76
CA ASN A 18 2.77 -13.02 -10.54
C ASN A 18 4.24 -13.19 -10.14
N SER A 19 4.96 -12.10 -9.89
CA SER A 19 6.33 -12.17 -9.38
C SER A 19 6.35 -13.08 -8.14
N LYS A 20 7.31 -14.00 -8.14
CA LYS A 20 7.57 -14.92 -7.03
C LYS A 20 8.62 -14.35 -6.07
N ASP A 21 8.95 -13.08 -6.22
CA ASP A 21 10.04 -12.45 -5.50
C ASP A 21 9.54 -11.84 -4.20
N ILE A 22 10.50 -11.60 -3.30
CA ILE A 22 10.32 -10.72 -2.17
C ILE A 22 10.56 -9.30 -2.67
N ILE A 23 9.56 -8.43 -2.54
CA ILE A 23 9.65 -7.03 -2.92
C ILE A 23 9.98 -6.24 -1.66
N ASP A 24 11.23 -5.80 -1.56
CA ASP A 24 11.66 -4.90 -0.50
C ASP A 24 11.12 -3.49 -0.75
N TYR A 25 10.56 -2.89 0.30
CA TYR A 25 10.20 -1.49 0.30
C TYR A 25 11.04 -0.77 1.34
N LYS A 26 12.13 -0.19 0.82
CA LYS A 26 13.14 0.48 1.64
C LYS A 26 13.69 -0.48 2.69
N SER A 27 14.01 0.02 3.88
CA SER A 27 14.51 -0.78 5.01
C SER A 27 13.40 -1.27 5.94
N GLU A 28 12.20 -0.69 5.83
CA GLU A 28 11.14 -0.78 6.83
C GLU A 28 10.21 -1.97 6.60
N MET A 29 10.01 -2.37 5.34
CA MET A 29 9.06 -3.42 4.98
C MET A 29 9.54 -4.28 3.81
N SER A 30 8.98 -5.48 3.72
CA SER A 30 9.05 -6.31 2.52
C SER A 30 7.73 -7.05 2.29
N LEU A 31 7.47 -7.43 1.04
CA LEU A 31 6.31 -8.20 0.63
C LEU A 31 6.78 -9.52 0.02
N ASP A 32 6.49 -10.62 0.69
CA ASP A 32 6.69 -11.96 0.15
C ASP A 32 5.46 -12.34 -0.70
N CYS A 33 5.64 -12.27 -2.02
CA CYS A 33 4.58 -12.53 -2.98
C CYS A 33 4.21 -14.01 -3.10
N CYS A 34 5.14 -14.92 -2.75
CA CYS A 34 4.92 -16.37 -2.76
C CYS A 34 4.08 -16.81 -1.56
N MET A 35 4.40 -16.29 -0.38
CA MET A 35 3.74 -16.66 0.88
C MET A 35 2.50 -15.81 1.19
N ASN A 36 2.24 -14.75 0.41
CA ASN A 36 1.25 -13.72 0.71
C ASN A 36 1.45 -13.14 2.13
N LYS A 37 2.66 -12.66 2.40
CA LYS A 37 3.03 -12.07 3.68
C LYS A 37 3.64 -10.68 3.52
N VAL A 38 3.28 -9.77 4.41
CA VAL A 38 4.00 -8.51 4.57
C VAL A 38 4.82 -8.58 5.84
N HIS A 39 6.10 -8.26 5.71
CA HIS A 39 7.03 -8.16 6.82
C HIS A 39 7.24 -6.68 7.18
N PHE A 40 7.12 -6.38 8.47
CA PHE A 40 7.44 -5.07 9.04
C PHE A 40 8.72 -5.22 9.85
N HIS A 41 9.87 -4.86 9.26
CA HIS A 41 11.19 -5.15 9.80
C HIS A 41 11.42 -4.48 11.15
N ASN A 42 10.98 -3.23 11.31
CA ASN A 42 11.16 -2.45 12.54
C ASN A 42 10.46 -3.07 13.75
N LYS A 43 9.34 -3.76 13.52
CA LYS A 43 8.60 -4.46 14.58
C LYS A 43 8.90 -5.95 14.64
N LYS A 44 9.67 -6.49 13.68
CA LYS A 44 9.90 -7.92 13.48
C LYS A 44 8.60 -8.74 13.41
N ILE A 45 7.55 -8.14 12.83
CA ILE A 45 6.23 -8.76 12.68
C ILE A 45 6.02 -9.14 11.22
N SER A 46 5.39 -10.29 10.98
CA SER A 46 4.94 -10.73 9.66
C SER A 46 3.44 -10.96 9.70
N ILE A 47 2.71 -10.43 8.71
CA ILE A 47 1.25 -10.52 8.63
C ILE A 47 0.86 -11.29 7.39
N ASN A 48 0.06 -12.35 7.56
CA ASN A 48 -0.56 -13.07 6.45
C ASN A 48 -1.66 -12.21 5.84
N ILE A 49 -1.67 -12.11 4.51
CA ILE A 49 -2.64 -11.33 3.76
C ILE A 49 -3.26 -12.16 2.64
N ASN A 50 -4.40 -11.73 2.12
CA ASN A 50 -4.99 -12.36 0.93
C ASN A 50 -4.42 -11.77 -0.38
N GLU A 51 -4.71 -12.43 -1.51
CA GLU A 51 -4.25 -12.01 -2.83
C GLU A 51 -4.57 -10.55 -3.19
N ARG A 52 -5.75 -10.05 -2.81
CA ARG A 52 -6.14 -8.66 -3.11
C ARG A 52 -5.35 -7.67 -2.26
N GLN A 53 -5.11 -8.00 -1.00
CA GLN A 53 -4.26 -7.21 -0.11
C GLN A 53 -2.81 -7.25 -0.58
N LYS A 54 -2.31 -8.39 -1.08
CA LYS A 54 -0.98 -8.48 -1.69
C LYS A 54 -0.88 -7.52 -2.86
N ARG A 55 -1.80 -7.61 -3.83
CA ARG A 55 -1.78 -6.73 -5.01
C ARG A 55 -1.90 -5.26 -4.63
N LEU A 56 -2.67 -4.93 -3.59
CA LEU A 56 -2.73 -3.57 -3.05
C LEU A 56 -1.35 -3.12 -2.53
N MET A 57 -0.65 -3.98 -1.78
CA MET A 57 0.71 -3.68 -1.32
C MET A 57 1.70 -3.54 -2.47
N MET A 58 1.61 -4.39 -3.51
CA MET A 58 2.41 -4.24 -4.72
C MET A 58 2.17 -2.89 -5.39
N CYS A 59 0.92 -2.44 -5.47
CA CYS A 59 0.59 -1.11 -6.00
C CYS A 59 1.32 -0.02 -5.20
N LEU A 60 1.17 -0.05 -3.87
CA LEU A 60 1.71 0.98 -2.99
C LEU A 60 3.25 0.99 -2.97
N PHE A 61 3.88 -0.18 -3.02
CA PHE A 61 5.34 -0.31 -3.09
C PHE A 61 5.90 0.23 -4.41
N ASN A 62 5.11 0.17 -5.47
CA ASN A 62 5.44 0.72 -6.78
C ASN A 62 4.87 2.14 -7.02
N ASP A 63 4.45 2.87 -5.98
CA ASP A 63 3.86 4.23 -6.08
C ASP A 63 2.59 4.33 -6.95
N ILE A 64 1.89 3.21 -7.17
CA ILE A 64 0.59 3.20 -7.83
C ILE A 64 -0.48 3.58 -6.82
N ASN A 65 -0.73 4.88 -6.76
CA ASN A 65 -1.56 5.49 -5.71
C ASN A 65 -2.97 5.91 -6.18
N ARG A 66 -3.20 5.96 -7.50
CA ARG A 66 -4.49 6.37 -8.09
C ARG A 66 -5.52 5.26 -7.90
N LYS A 67 -6.73 5.60 -7.44
CA LYS A 67 -7.83 4.64 -7.23
C LYS A 67 -8.08 3.76 -8.45
N ARG A 68 -8.13 4.35 -9.65
CA ARG A 68 -8.41 3.63 -10.90
C ARG A 68 -7.32 2.59 -11.22
N ASP A 69 -6.05 2.95 -11.04
CA ASP A 69 -4.94 2.05 -11.33
C ASP A 69 -4.83 0.95 -10.27
N ILE A 70 -5.05 1.27 -9.00
CA ILE A 70 -5.15 0.26 -7.93
C ILE A 70 -6.26 -0.74 -8.26
N ILE A 71 -7.45 -0.27 -8.69
CA ILE A 71 -8.56 -1.16 -9.05
C ILE A 71 -8.16 -2.09 -10.22
N LYS A 72 -7.52 -1.55 -11.26
CA LYS A 72 -7.03 -2.34 -12.41
C LYS A 72 -6.06 -3.43 -11.97
N VAL A 73 -5.13 -3.14 -11.06
CA VAL A 73 -4.12 -4.13 -10.63
C VAL A 73 -4.73 -5.17 -9.69
N VAL A 74 -5.45 -4.73 -8.66
CA VAL A 74 -6.01 -5.63 -7.64
C VAL A 74 -7.04 -6.59 -8.23
N TRP A 75 -7.87 -6.10 -9.15
CA TRP A 75 -8.93 -6.86 -9.82
C TRP A 75 -8.67 -7.03 -11.32
N TYR A 76 -7.43 -7.29 -11.73
CA TYR A 76 -7.06 -7.34 -13.15
C TYR A 76 -8.01 -8.17 -14.04
N GLU A 77 -8.48 -9.32 -13.55
CA GLU A 77 -9.43 -10.21 -14.24
C GLU A 77 -10.83 -9.59 -14.46
N ASN A 78 -11.33 -8.77 -13.53
CA ASN A 78 -12.73 -8.34 -13.52
C ASN A 78 -12.94 -6.85 -13.15
N HIS A 79 -11.91 -6.02 -13.30
CA HIS A 79 -11.89 -4.61 -12.88
C HIS A 79 -13.05 -3.77 -13.45
N LYS A 80 -13.58 -4.10 -14.63
CA LYS A 80 -14.70 -3.37 -15.27
C LYS A 80 -16.01 -3.41 -14.45
N GLY A 81 -16.22 -4.45 -13.63
CA GLY A 81 -17.40 -4.60 -12.78
C GLY A 81 -17.18 -4.18 -11.32
N ILE A 82 -15.99 -3.68 -10.97
CA ILE A 82 -15.63 -3.36 -9.60
C ILE A 82 -16.13 -1.96 -9.26
N SER A 83 -16.93 -1.88 -8.21
CA SER A 83 -17.43 -0.62 -7.68
C SER A 83 -16.43 0.02 -6.70
N ASP A 84 -16.59 1.32 -6.46
CA ASP A 84 -15.87 2.04 -5.41
C ASP A 84 -16.03 1.39 -4.02
N ASN A 85 -17.20 0.79 -3.75
CA ASN A 85 -17.46 0.10 -2.49
C ASN A 85 -16.48 -1.07 -2.26
N ASN A 86 -16.15 -1.84 -3.30
CA ASN A 86 -15.19 -2.94 -3.18
C ASN A 86 -13.78 -2.43 -2.82
N TYR A 87 -13.37 -1.32 -3.45
CA TYR A 87 -12.11 -0.64 -3.16
C TYR A 87 -12.06 -0.17 -1.69
N HIS A 88 -13.11 0.51 -1.21
CA HIS A 88 -13.18 0.97 0.17
C HIS A 88 -13.22 -0.17 1.18
N GLN A 89 -13.96 -1.25 0.89
CA GLN A 89 -14.02 -2.44 1.75
C GLN A 89 -12.66 -3.13 1.85
N LEU A 90 -11.90 -3.24 0.75
CA LEU A 90 -10.56 -3.80 0.78
C LEU A 90 -9.64 -3.00 1.72
N ILE A 91 -9.64 -1.68 1.59
CA ILE A 91 -8.81 -0.79 2.42
C ILE A 91 -9.24 -0.89 3.88
N HIS A 92 -10.54 -0.86 4.16
CA HIS A 92 -11.06 -0.98 5.52
C HIS A 92 -10.64 -2.31 6.16
N LYS A 93 -10.87 -3.44 5.48
CA LYS A 93 -10.47 -4.77 5.98
C LYS A 93 -8.98 -4.85 6.21
N PHE A 94 -8.18 -4.25 5.34
CA PHE A 94 -6.73 -4.25 5.52
C PHE A 94 -6.30 -3.40 6.71
N ARG A 95 -6.90 -2.23 6.94
CA ARG A 95 -6.66 -1.42 8.15
C ARG A 95 -7.03 -2.17 9.43
N VAL A 96 -8.15 -2.90 9.46
CA VAL A 96 -8.54 -3.73 10.60
C VAL A 96 -7.47 -4.78 10.89
N LEU A 97 -7.02 -5.51 9.85
CA LEU A 97 -5.95 -6.50 9.99
C LEU A 97 -4.64 -5.88 10.50
N LEU A 98 -4.23 -4.73 9.96
CA LEU A 98 -3.04 -4.01 10.45
C LEU A 98 -3.17 -3.64 11.93
N LYS A 99 -4.35 -3.15 12.34
CA LYS A 99 -4.63 -2.78 13.73
C LYS A 99 -4.54 -3.97 14.69
N GLU A 100 -5.03 -5.15 14.28
CA GLU A 100 -4.95 -6.39 15.08
C GLU A 100 -3.51 -6.79 15.41
N PHE A 101 -2.55 -6.48 14.52
CA PHE A 101 -1.12 -6.71 14.72
C PHE A 101 -0.38 -5.48 15.26
N GLY A 102 -1.10 -4.47 15.76
CA GLY A 102 -0.52 -3.26 16.36
C GLY A 102 0.18 -2.34 15.34
N ILE A 103 -0.15 -2.44 14.05
CA ILE A 103 0.33 -1.52 13.02
C ILE A 103 -0.62 -0.32 12.93
N PRO A 104 -0.11 0.93 12.96
CA PRO A 104 -0.95 2.12 12.77
C PRO A 104 -1.72 2.06 11.45
N ILE A 105 -3.02 2.29 11.50
CA ILE A 105 -3.89 2.23 10.30
C ILE A 105 -3.62 3.40 9.34
N GLU A 106 -3.02 4.47 9.88
CA GLU A 106 -2.64 5.70 9.21
C GLU A 106 -1.51 5.46 8.19
N ILE A 107 -0.81 4.32 8.27
CA ILE A 107 0.14 3.88 7.24
C ILE A 107 -0.52 3.81 5.87
N LEU A 108 -1.83 3.52 5.81
CA LEU A 108 -2.62 3.59 4.59
C LEU A 108 -3.35 4.93 4.56
N LYS A 109 -2.72 5.96 3.99
CA LYS A 109 -3.25 7.32 3.93
C LYS A 109 -4.17 7.49 2.72
N THR A 110 -5.45 7.75 2.97
CA THR A 110 -6.40 8.09 1.91
C THR A 110 -6.16 9.52 1.44
N ILE A 111 -6.02 9.70 0.13
CA ILE A 111 -5.93 11.02 -0.51
C ILE A 111 -7.28 11.28 -1.18
N ASN A 112 -8.01 12.28 -0.68
CA ASN A 112 -9.37 12.58 -1.15
C ASN A 112 -9.39 12.80 -2.67
N ARG A 113 -10.37 12.18 -3.34
CA ARG A 113 -10.57 12.20 -4.80
C ARG A 113 -9.40 11.64 -5.65
N TYR A 114 -8.34 11.13 -5.04
CA TYR A 114 -7.17 10.60 -5.75
C TYR A 114 -7.02 9.09 -5.57
N GLY A 115 -6.93 8.63 -4.32
CA GLY A 115 -6.71 7.21 -4.02
C GLY A 115 -6.09 6.96 -2.65
N LEU A 116 -5.01 6.18 -2.63
CA LEU A 116 -4.37 5.70 -1.41
C LEU A 116 -2.86 5.79 -1.55
N ARG A 117 -2.16 6.12 -0.46
CA ARG A 117 -0.70 6.16 -0.40
C ARG A 117 -0.21 5.47 0.86
N LEU A 118 0.98 4.87 0.78
CA LEU A 118 1.68 4.34 1.94
C LEU A 118 2.47 5.47 2.64
N ASP A 119 2.23 5.66 3.94
CA ASP A 119 2.96 6.60 4.80
C ASP A 119 3.91 5.84 5.73
N TYR A 120 5.10 5.55 5.22
CA TYR A 120 6.15 4.80 5.92
C TYR A 120 6.82 5.61 7.04
N SER A 121 6.60 6.92 7.15
CA SER A 121 7.16 7.73 8.25
C SER A 121 6.65 7.27 9.63
N LEU A 122 5.48 6.63 9.64
CA LEU A 122 4.89 6.02 10.83
C LEU A 122 5.57 4.69 11.22
N LEU A 123 6.35 4.11 10.32
CA LEU A 123 7.14 2.91 10.59
C LEU A 123 8.55 3.23 11.05
N SER A 124 9.13 4.35 10.62
CA SER A 124 10.50 4.77 10.98
C SER A 124 10.65 5.25 12.43
N SER A 125 9.60 5.20 13.24
CA SER A 125 9.61 5.70 14.61
C SER A 125 10.27 4.73 15.60
N SER A 126 11.58 4.57 15.45
CA SER A 126 12.45 4.87 16.59
C SER A 126 12.92 6.31 16.41
N VAL A 127 12.50 7.22 17.31
CA VAL A 127 12.89 8.64 17.44
C VAL A 127 11.98 9.69 16.74
N ASN A 128 11.23 10.43 17.59
CA ASN A 128 10.66 11.79 17.44
C ASN A 128 9.41 12.05 16.57
N SER A 129 8.23 11.81 17.14
CA SER A 129 6.92 12.26 16.63
C SER A 129 6.67 13.79 16.71
N VAL A 130 7.65 14.60 17.15
CA VAL A 130 7.47 16.06 17.31
C VAL A 130 7.81 16.84 16.03
N LEU A 131 8.54 16.27 15.08
CA LEU A 131 9.02 17.01 13.90
C LEU A 131 8.06 17.05 12.70
N SER A 132 7.10 16.12 12.61
CA SER A 132 6.22 16.00 11.44
C SER A 132 4.92 16.82 11.54
N LEU A 133 4.47 17.19 12.74
CA LEU A 133 3.29 18.06 12.90
C LEU A 133 3.59 19.52 12.55
N ASN A 134 4.83 19.99 12.78
CA ASN A 134 5.18 21.40 12.63
C ASN A 134 5.36 21.84 11.16
N ARG A 135 5.54 20.91 10.20
CA ARG A 135 5.77 21.29 8.79
C ARG A 135 4.50 21.61 8.00
N PHE A 136 3.32 21.26 8.49
CA PHE A 136 2.05 21.53 7.79
C PHE A 136 1.40 22.86 8.19
N ASN A 137 1.78 23.46 9.31
CA ASN A 137 1.18 24.74 9.76
C ASN A 137 1.90 25.99 9.22
N ASP A 138 3.15 25.87 8.75
CA ASP A 138 3.98 27.04 8.40
C ASP A 138 3.67 27.64 7.01
N TYR A 139 2.77 27.02 6.23
CA TYR A 139 2.34 27.55 4.92
C TYR A 139 1.11 28.47 4.96
N ASN A 140 0.43 28.59 6.11
CA ASN A 140 -0.78 29.40 6.24
C ASN A 140 -0.58 30.77 6.91
N GLU A 141 0.61 31.10 7.42
CA GLU A 141 0.86 32.40 8.08
C GLU A 141 1.61 33.43 7.21
N LYS A 142 1.98 33.11 5.96
CA LYS A 142 2.74 34.04 5.09
C LYS A 142 1.93 34.71 3.98
N ASN A 143 0.60 34.63 4.00
CA ASN A 143 -0.27 35.34 3.05
C ASN A 143 -1.38 36.10 3.77
N LEU A 144 -1.00 37.01 4.67
CA LEU A 144 -1.84 38.07 5.20
C LEU A 144 -1.28 39.42 4.75
#